data_AF-A0A1S9I8Y2-F1
#
_entry.id   AF-A0A1S9I8Y2-F1
#
_cell.length_a   1.000
_cell.length_b   1.000
_cell.length_c   1.000
_cell.angle_alpha   90.00
_cell.angle_beta   90.00
_cell.angle_gamma   90.00
#
_symmetry.space_group_name_H-M   'P 1'
#
loop_
_entity.id
_entity.type
_entity.pdbx_description
1 polymer ?
#
loop_
_entity_poly.entity_id
_entity_poly.type
_entity_poly.pdbx_seq_one_letter_code
_entity_poly.pdbx_strand_id
1 'polypeptide(L)'
;MERSKFGYYDTYQAVASDNQGSFNNPRQKMWVVQRRSNNGWRIELITNSFEEAKEMANDLIRRGGMYMNINRVMLSEIVPIDTVITPSV
;
A
#
# COMPACT_ATOMS: atom_id res chain seq x y z
N MET A 1 -0.97 -29.81 21.87
CA MET A 1 -0.60 -29.49 20.47
C MET A 1 -1.82 -29.78 19.62
N GLU A 2 -2.35 -28.78 18.91
CA GLU A 2 -3.11 -29.04 17.70
C GLU A 2 -2.50 -28.25 16.55
N ARG A 3 -2.23 -28.97 15.46
CA ARG A 3 -1.42 -28.56 14.33
C ARG A 3 -2.34 -28.69 13.11
N SER A 4 -2.77 -27.57 12.53
CA SER A 4 -3.51 -27.59 11.27
C SER A 4 -2.56 -27.30 10.10
N LYS A 5 -2.92 -27.82 8.92
CA LYS A 5 -2.04 -28.05 7.76
C LYS A 5 -1.71 -26.78 6.95
N PHE A 6 -2.03 -25.59 7.44
CA PHE A 6 -1.75 -24.31 6.78
C PHE A 6 -1.30 -23.32 7.86
N GLY A 7 -0.09 -22.79 7.68
CA GLY A 7 0.68 -22.04 8.69
C GLY A 7 -0.08 -20.89 9.35
N TYR A 8 0.35 -20.58 10.57
CA TYR A 8 -0.07 -19.45 11.38
C TYR A 8 -0.29 -18.19 10.54
N TYR A 9 -1.51 -17.66 10.53
CA TYR A 9 -1.66 -16.22 10.34
C TYR A 9 -1.23 -15.61 11.67
N ASP A 10 -0.02 -15.04 11.69
CA ASP A 10 0.31 -14.05 12.70
C ASP A 10 -0.77 -12.98 12.63
N THR A 11 -1.58 -12.92 13.68
CA THR A 11 -2.51 -11.82 13.94
C THR A 11 -1.77 -10.51 13.73
N TYR A 12 -2.24 -9.70 12.79
CA TYR A 12 -1.73 -8.35 12.53
C TYR A 12 -1.51 -7.61 13.86
N GLN A 13 -0.25 -7.33 14.20
CA GLN A 13 0.06 -6.49 15.35
C GLN A 13 -0.09 -5.04 14.93
N ALA A 14 -1.09 -4.37 15.53
CA ALA A 14 -1.27 -2.94 15.38
C ALA A 14 -0.06 -2.17 15.93
N VAL A 15 0.16 -0.99 15.36
CA VAL A 15 1.23 -0.02 15.64
C VAL A 15 1.10 0.56 17.07
N ALA A 16 1.24 -0.26 18.11
CA ALA A 16 1.07 0.14 19.49
C ALA A 16 2.31 -0.22 20.32
N SER A 17 3.24 0.74 20.45
CA SER A 17 4.21 0.78 21.55
C SER A 17 3.74 1.80 22.59
N ASP A 18 4.06 1.57 23.86
CA ASP A 18 3.51 2.30 25.01
C ASP A 18 3.92 3.80 25.11
N ASN A 19 4.70 4.33 24.16
CA ASN A 19 5.03 5.76 24.05
C ASN A 19 4.18 6.46 22.96
N GLN A 20 2.86 6.49 23.17
CA GLN A 20 1.85 6.97 22.23
C GLN A 20 1.79 8.51 22.13
N GLY A 21 2.62 9.11 21.28
CA GLY A 21 2.37 10.45 20.74
C GLY A 21 1.29 10.41 19.64
N SER A 22 0.78 11.58 19.20
CA SER A 22 -0.24 11.75 18.13
C SER A 22 0.09 11.08 16.79
N PHE A 23 1.30 10.53 16.65
CA PHE A 23 1.85 9.84 15.49
C PHE A 23 1.68 8.30 15.55
N ASN A 24 1.26 7.72 16.69
CA ASN A 24 1.12 6.27 16.92
C ASN A 24 -0.33 5.73 16.85
N ASN A 25 -1.24 6.45 16.19
CA ASN A 25 -2.55 5.85 15.87
C ASN A 25 -2.36 4.77 14.80
N PRO A 26 -3.06 3.62 14.87
CA PRO A 26 -3.09 2.66 13.76
C PRO A 26 -3.55 3.41 12.50
N ARG A 27 -2.60 3.69 11.59
CA ARG A 27 -2.94 4.35 10.34
C ARG A 27 -3.72 3.35 9.50
N GLN A 28 -4.80 3.82 8.90
CA GLN A 28 -5.58 3.00 8.00
C GLN A 28 -4.66 2.51 6.87
N LYS A 29 -4.63 1.19 6.64
CA LYS A 29 -3.85 0.60 5.55
C LYS A 29 -4.33 1.18 4.22
N MET A 30 -3.42 1.70 3.41
CA MET A 30 -3.75 2.28 2.12
C MET A 30 -2.92 1.67 0.99
N TRP A 31 -3.46 1.80 -0.21
CA TRP A 31 -2.91 1.29 -1.45
C TRP A 31 -2.89 2.38 -2.50
N VAL A 32 -1.90 2.34 -3.39
CA VAL A 32 -1.81 3.21 -4.55
C VAL A 32 -1.71 2.37 -5.81
N VAL A 33 -2.47 2.74 -6.83
CA VAL A 33 -2.31 2.25 -8.20
C VAL A 33 -1.67 3.35 -9.03
N GLN A 34 -0.55 3.03 -9.67
CA GLN A 34 0.18 3.94 -10.53
C GLN A 34 0.31 3.38 -11.94
N ARG A 35 0.23 4.25 -12.94
CA ARG A 35 0.46 3.91 -14.35
C ARG A 35 1.57 4.75 -14.95
N ARG A 36 2.43 4.12 -15.76
CA ARG A 36 3.51 4.82 -16.47
C ARG A 36 3.02 5.48 -17.75
N SER A 37 2.94 6.80 -17.73
CA SER A 37 2.72 7.65 -18.90
C SER A 37 4.05 8.00 -19.61
N ASN A 38 3.98 8.80 -20.68
CA ASN A 38 5.18 9.36 -21.33
C ASN A 38 5.96 10.33 -20.43
N ASN A 39 5.27 10.93 -19.45
CA ASN A 39 5.85 11.93 -18.56
C ASN A 39 6.20 11.35 -17.17
N GLY A 40 6.29 10.02 -17.06
CA GLY A 40 6.55 9.32 -15.81
C GLY A 40 5.31 8.65 -15.21
N TRP A 41 5.43 8.25 -13.94
CA TRP A 41 4.38 7.56 -13.18
C TRP A 41 3.29 8.53 -12.76
N ARG A 42 2.04 8.14 -12.98
CA ARG A 42 0.84 8.88 -12.55
C ARG A 42 0.06 8.03 -11.58
N ILE A 43 -0.51 8.68 -10.56
CA ILE A 43 -1.42 8.05 -9.62
C ILE A 43 -2.79 7.95 -10.29
N GLU A 44 -3.33 6.75 -10.35
CA GLU A 44 -4.66 6.47 -10.90
C GLU A 44 -5.68 6.29 -9.77
N LEU A 45 -5.25 5.71 -8.63
CA LEU A 45 -6.10 5.48 -7.47
C LEU A 45 -5.28 5.49 -6.17
N ILE A 46 -5.84 6.08 -5.12
CA ILE A 46 -5.43 5.87 -3.72
C ILE A 46 -6.67 5.41 -2.97
N THR A 47 -6.58 4.30 -2.25
CA THR A 47 -7.72 3.72 -1.54
C THR A 47 -7.29 2.96 -0.29
N ASN A 48 -8.21 2.76 0.65
CA ASN A 48 -8.05 1.87 1.80
C ASN A 48 -8.51 0.42 1.51
N SER A 49 -9.07 0.16 0.32
CA SER A 49 -9.55 -1.16 -0.11
C SER A 49 -8.56 -1.83 -1.05
N PHE A 50 -8.00 -2.98 -0.64
CA PHE A 50 -7.11 -3.75 -1.50
C PHE A 50 -7.82 -4.26 -2.77
N GLU A 51 -9.07 -4.71 -2.64
CA GLU A 51 -9.82 -5.24 -3.79
C GLU A 51 -10.13 -4.14 -4.82
N GLU A 52 -10.43 -2.91 -4.39
CA GLU A 52 -10.62 -1.78 -5.31
C GLU A 52 -9.31 -1.44 -6.04
N ALA A 53 -8.19 -1.43 -5.32
CA ALA A 53 -6.88 -1.18 -5.91
C ALA A 53 -6.49 -2.27 -6.93
N LYS A 54 -6.80 -3.53 -6.61
CA LYS A 54 -6.58 -4.68 -7.50
C LYS A 54 -7.51 -4.66 -8.70
N GLU A 55 -8.77 -4.28 -8.54
CA GLU A 55 -9.72 -4.12 -9.66
C GLU A 55 -9.24 -3.05 -10.64
N MET A 56 -8.85 -1.87 -10.14
CA MET A 56 -8.28 -0.80 -10.95
C MET A 56 -7.01 -1.25 -11.69
N ALA A 57 -6.08 -1.92 -11.02
CA ALA A 57 -4.87 -2.43 -11.66
C ALA A 57 -5.20 -3.43 -12.78
N ASN A 58 -6.17 -4.32 -12.55
CA ASN A 58 -6.62 -5.28 -13.57
C ASN A 58 -7.33 -4.60 -14.75
N ASP A 59 -8.17 -3.59 -14.51
CA ASP A 59 -8.81 -2.82 -15.58
C ASP A 59 -7.75 -2.14 -16.47
N LEU A 60 -6.74 -1.51 -15.87
CA LEU A 60 -5.64 -0.89 -16.61
C LEU A 60 -4.87 -1.91 -17.46
N ILE A 61 -4.62 -3.11 -16.94
CA ILE A 61 -3.94 -4.18 -17.70
C ILE A 61 -4.84 -4.71 -18.83
N ARG A 62 -6.14 -4.89 -18.57
CA ARG A 62 -7.11 -5.42 -19.54
C ARG A 62 -7.35 -4.48 -20.72
N ARG A 63 -7.33 -3.16 -20.48
CA ARG A 63 -7.45 -2.15 -21.54
C ARG A 63 -6.33 -2.27 -22.58
N GLY A 64 -5.15 -2.75 -22.16
CA GLY A 64 -4.04 -3.08 -23.05
C GLY A 64 -3.44 -1.87 -23.78
N GLY A 65 -2.47 -2.15 -24.65
CA GLY A 65 -1.80 -1.15 -25.46
C GLY A 65 -0.45 -0.70 -24.91
N MET A 66 0.22 0.19 -25.65
CA MET A 66 1.61 0.59 -25.41
C MET A 66 1.85 1.15 -23.99
N TYR A 67 0.81 1.73 -23.37
CA TYR A 67 0.88 2.39 -22.06
C TYR A 67 0.16 1.65 -20.93
N MET A 68 -0.32 0.44 -21.18
CA MET A 68 -1.25 -0.28 -20.32
C MET A 68 -0.92 -1.78 -20.37
N ASN A 69 0.28 -2.13 -19.91
CA ASN A 69 0.76 -3.51 -19.75
C ASN A 69 1.34 -3.70 -18.34
N ILE A 70 1.61 -4.95 -17.96
CA ILE A 70 2.05 -5.29 -16.60
C ILE A 70 3.32 -4.56 -16.15
N ASN A 71 4.22 -4.20 -17.08
CA ASN A 71 5.44 -3.45 -16.76
C ASN A 71 5.20 -1.94 -16.55
N ARG A 72 3.96 -1.48 -16.75
CA ARG A 72 3.58 -0.07 -16.70
C ARG A 72 2.47 0.20 -15.69
N VAL A 73 2.08 -0.79 -14.90
CA VAL A 73 1.10 -0.67 -13.82
C VAL A 73 1.76 -1.15 -12.53
N MET A 74 1.69 -0.35 -11.47
CA MET A 74 2.15 -0.72 -10.13
C MET A 74 1.00 -0.62 -9.14
N LEU A 75 0.83 -1.65 -8.34
CA LEU A 75 0.02 -1.65 -7.14
C LEU A 75 0.98 -1.71 -5.96
N SER A 76 0.90 -0.73 -5.06
CA SER A 76 1.81 -0.62 -3.93
C SER A 76 1.07 -0.30 -2.64
N GLU A 77 1.54 -0.87 -1.54
CA GLU A 77 1.11 -0.48 -0.20
C GLU A 77 1.75 0.85 0.17
N ILE A 78 0.96 1.79 0.71
CA ILE A 78 1.48 3.04 1.24
C ILE A 78 1.87 2.77 2.70
N VAL A 79 3.18 2.78 2.97
CA VAL A 79 3.72 2.70 4.32
C VAL A 79 4.13 4.11 4.75
N PRO A 80 3.35 4.78 5.61
CA PRO A 80 3.74 6.07 6.15
C PRO A 80 4.98 5.93 7.04
N ILE A 81 5.94 6.83 6.86
CA ILE A 81 7.16 6.91 7.67
C ILE A 81 7.16 8.27 8.37
N ASP A 82 7.29 8.24 9.69
CA ASP A 82 7.42 9.46 10.48
C ASP A 82 8.89 9.86 10.59
N THR A 83 9.23 11.05 10.08
CA THR A 83 10.55 11.64 10.29
C THR A 83 10.43 12.71 11.36
N VAL A 84 10.98 12.45 12.54
CA VAL A 84 11.07 13.45 13.61
C VAL A 84 12.31 14.32 13.34
N ILE A 85 12.10 15.58 12.97
CA ILE A 85 13.18 16.56 12.87
C ILE A 85 13.28 17.28 14.22
N THR A 86 14.23 16.88 15.05
CA THR A 86 14.58 17.63 16.27
C THR A 86 15.55 18.75 15.91
N PRO A 87 15.21 20.03 16.14
CA PRO A 87 16.17 21.11 15.95
C PRO A 87 17.33 20.96 16.93
N SER A 88 18.56 21.08 16.43
CA SER A 88 19.76 21.22 17.26
C SER A 88 19.75 22.62 17.85
N VAL A 89 19.57 22.73 19.17
CA VAL A 89 19.84 23.95 19.94
C VAL A 89 21.31 24.06 20.28
#